data_AF-A0A2Z7C606-F1
#
_entry.id   AF-A0A2Z7C606-F1
#
_cell.length_a   1.000
_cell.length_b   1.000
_cell.length_c   1.000
_cell.angle_alpha   90.00
_cell.angle_beta   90.00
_cell.angle_gamma   90.00
#
_symmetry.space_group_name_H-M   'P 1'
#
loop_
_entity.id
_entity.type
_entity.pdbx_description
1 polymer ?
#
loop_
_entity_poly.entity_id
_entity_poly.type
_entity_poly.pdbx_seq_one_letter_code
_entity_poly.pdbx_strand_id
1 'polypeptide(L)'
;MKVAEYARQFSSLLMYVPHVADQERTKRNKFMKGLMPDLFWMVLSGSPATYADAVNRAVDIEESLLEAEASVQPMTGRAFQPVLDVSQSFQSPPGSQQSNRQRFRPRRK
;
A
#
# COMPACT_ATOMS: atom_id res chain seq x y z
N MET A 1 -8.72 16.28 -12.33
CA MET A 1 -10.15 16.23 -11.97
C MET A 1 -10.26 15.30 -10.77
N LYS A 2 -11.00 15.67 -9.73
CA LYS A 2 -11.20 14.79 -8.57
C LYS A 2 -12.13 13.63 -8.93
N VAL A 3 -11.98 12.48 -8.26
CA VAL A 3 -12.84 11.30 -8.47
C VAL A 3 -14.31 11.64 -8.28
N ALA A 4 -14.64 12.45 -7.27
CA ALA A 4 -16.02 12.87 -7.02
C ALA A 4 -16.63 13.67 -8.18
N GLU A 5 -15.82 14.52 -8.84
CA GLU A 5 -16.25 15.29 -10.02
C GLU A 5 -16.44 14.37 -11.22
N TYR A 6 -15.49 13.45 -11.43
CA TYR A 6 -15.58 12.43 -12.46
C TYR A 6 -16.84 11.55 -12.30
N ALA A 7 -17.14 11.09 -11.07
CA ALA A 7 -18.33 10.31 -10.79
C ALA A 7 -19.63 11.07 -11.12
N ARG A 8 -19.68 12.39 -10.87
CA ARG A 8 -20.81 13.25 -11.26
C ARG A 8 -20.95 13.34 -12.77
N GLN A 9 -19.86 13.59 -13.50
CA GLN A 9 -19.87 13.64 -14.96
C GLN A 9 -20.25 12.30 -15.58
N PHE A 10 -19.72 11.20 -15.04
CA PHE A 10 -20.06 9.86 -15.47
C PHE A 10 -21.56 9.58 -15.28
N SER A 11 -22.11 9.94 -14.11
CA SER A 11 -23.55 9.82 -13.83
C SER A 11 -24.41 10.65 -14.78
N SER A 12 -23.97 11.86 -15.15
CA SER A 12 -24.64 12.68 -16.16
C SER A 12 -24.63 12.02 -17.54
N LEU A 13 -23.53 11.39 -17.94
CA LEU A 13 -23.43 10.69 -19.22
C LEU A 13 -24.34 9.46 -19.27
N LEU A 14 -24.52 8.74 -18.15
CA LEU A 14 -25.39 7.58 -18.07
C LEU A 14 -26.85 7.89 -18.43
N MET A 15 -27.31 9.13 -18.23
CA MET A 15 -28.66 9.56 -18.63
C MET A 15 -28.92 9.42 -20.14
N TYR A 16 -27.86 9.48 -20.96
CA TYR A 16 -27.94 9.36 -22.42
C TYR A 16 -27.61 7.95 -22.91
N VAL A 17 -27.20 7.05 -22.00
CA VAL A 17 -26.66 5.72 -22.34
C VAL A 17 -27.29 4.65 -21.43
N PRO A 18 -28.62 4.42 -21.53
CA PRO A 18 -29.34 3.55 -20.60
C PRO A 18 -28.84 2.10 -20.63
N HIS A 19 -28.39 1.61 -21.79
CA HIS A 19 -27.82 0.26 -21.93
C HIS A 19 -26.58 0.01 -21.06
N VAL A 20 -25.82 1.06 -20.71
CA VAL A 20 -24.73 0.99 -19.73
C VAL A 20 -25.27 1.16 -18.32
N ALA A 21 -26.18 2.13 -18.12
CA ALA A 21 -26.72 2.48 -16.81
C ALA A 21 -27.46 1.31 -16.13
N ASP A 22 -28.24 0.56 -16.90
CA ASP A 22 -29.09 -0.55 -16.42
C ASP A 22 -28.28 -1.79 -16.04
N GLN A 23 -27.04 -1.89 -16.53
CA GLN A 23 -26.17 -3.02 -16.27
C GLN A 23 -25.11 -2.67 -15.24
N GLU A 24 -25.36 -3.02 -13.97
CA GLU A 24 -24.48 -2.70 -12.84
C GLU A 24 -23.01 -3.06 -13.10
N ARG A 25 -22.75 -4.27 -13.61
CA ARG A 25 -21.40 -4.74 -13.95
C ARG A 25 -20.75 -3.89 -15.05
N THR A 26 -21.50 -3.53 -16.08
CA THR A 26 -21.01 -2.73 -17.22
C THR A 26 -20.75 -1.30 -16.79
N LYS A 27 -21.69 -0.68 -16.07
CA LYS A 27 -21.57 0.64 -15.44
C LYS A 27 -20.33 0.74 -14.57
N ARG A 28 -20.16 -0.19 -13.62
CA ARG A 28 -18.98 -0.29 -12.75
C ARG A 28 -17.69 -0.40 -13.54
N ASN A 29 -17.62 -1.33 -14.52
CA ASN A 29 -16.41 -1.54 -15.30
C ASN A 29 -16.05 -0.32 -16.16
N LYS A 30 -17.05 0.38 -16.71
CA LYS A 30 -16.84 1.61 -17.49
C LYS A 30 -16.35 2.74 -16.60
N PHE A 31 -16.93 2.91 -15.41
CA PHE A 31 -16.45 3.87 -14.42
C PHE A 31 -14.99 3.60 -14.06
N MET A 32 -14.66 2.36 -13.68
CA MET A 32 -13.31 1.95 -13.30
C MET A 32 -12.30 2.21 -14.42
N LYS A 33 -12.65 1.94 -15.69
CA LYS A 33 -11.77 2.19 -16.84
C LYS A 33 -11.40 3.67 -17.05
N GLY A 34 -12.20 4.60 -16.52
CA GLY A 34 -11.89 6.04 -16.58
C GLY A 34 -11.19 6.57 -15.33
N LEU A 35 -10.89 5.72 -14.35
CA LEU A 35 -10.05 6.11 -13.21
C LEU A 35 -8.59 6.26 -13.63
N MET A 36 -7.83 7.06 -12.87
CA MET A 36 -6.37 7.09 -13.00
C MET A 36 -5.80 5.69 -12.75
N PRO A 37 -4.71 5.28 -13.46
CA PRO A 37 -4.16 3.93 -13.35
C PRO A 37 -3.87 3.49 -11.91
N ASP A 38 -3.35 4.40 -11.08
CA ASP A 38 -3.01 4.10 -9.69
C ASP A 38 -4.28 3.79 -8.86
N LEU A 39 -5.32 4.61 -9.03
CA LEU A 39 -6.62 4.39 -8.39
C LEU A 39 -7.32 3.14 -8.91
N PHE A 40 -7.21 2.83 -10.21
CA PHE A 40 -7.84 1.65 -10.80
C PHE A 40 -7.43 0.37 -10.07
N TRP A 41 -6.12 0.16 -9.85
CA TRP A 41 -5.63 -1.05 -9.19
C TRP A 41 -5.99 -1.10 -7.71
N MET A 42 -5.91 0.04 -7.01
CA MET A 42 -6.30 0.12 -5.61
C MET A 42 -7.79 -0.19 -5.41
N VAL A 43 -8.67 0.38 -6.24
CA VAL A 43 -10.11 0.09 -6.20
C VAL A 43 -10.37 -1.38 -6.56
N LEU A 44 -9.72 -1.90 -7.61
CA LEU A 44 -9.87 -3.28 -8.07
C LEU A 44 -9.46 -4.30 -6.99
N SER A 45 -8.40 -4.01 -6.22
CA SER A 45 -7.85 -4.93 -5.21
C SER A 45 -8.87 -5.36 -4.16
N GLY A 46 -9.83 -4.50 -3.81
CA GLY A 46 -10.89 -4.86 -2.87
C GLY A 46 -12.21 -5.23 -3.54
N SER A 47 -12.16 -5.62 -4.81
CA SER A 47 -13.23 -6.35 -5.50
C SER A 47 -14.63 -5.73 -5.36
N PRO A 48 -14.85 -4.48 -5.82
CA PRO A 48 -16.13 -3.81 -5.67
C PRO A 48 -17.24 -4.57 -6.39
N ALA A 49 -18.32 -4.90 -5.67
CA ALA A 49 -19.43 -5.66 -6.23
C ALA A 49 -20.31 -4.79 -7.13
N THR A 50 -20.53 -3.53 -6.75
CA THR A 50 -21.42 -2.58 -7.42
C THR A 50 -20.70 -1.32 -7.90
N TYR A 51 -21.35 -0.49 -8.73
CA TYR A 51 -20.85 0.84 -9.07
C TYR A 51 -20.70 1.73 -7.84
N ALA A 52 -21.68 1.72 -6.93
CA ALA A 52 -21.62 2.52 -5.70
C ALA A 52 -20.40 2.15 -4.85
N ASP A 53 -20.12 0.84 -4.71
CA ASP A 53 -18.92 0.38 -3.99
C ASP A 53 -17.64 0.89 -4.66
N ALA A 54 -17.57 0.85 -6.00
CA ALA A 54 -16.41 1.32 -6.73
C ALA A 54 -16.23 2.85 -6.59
N VAL A 55 -17.31 3.63 -6.62
CA VAL A 55 -17.28 5.09 -6.43
C VAL A 55 -16.84 5.44 -5.02
N ASN A 56 -17.49 4.88 -4.00
CA ASN A 56 -17.17 5.17 -2.60
C ASN A 56 -15.70 4.88 -2.31
N ARG A 57 -15.24 3.67 -2.68
CA ARG A 57 -13.84 3.27 -2.50
C ARG A 57 -12.87 4.18 -3.23
N ALA A 58 -13.20 4.59 -4.46
CA ALA A 58 -12.33 5.47 -5.24
C ALA A 58 -12.21 6.87 -4.59
N VAL A 59 -13.30 7.39 -4.02
CA VAL A 59 -13.31 8.64 -3.28
C VAL A 59 -12.50 8.52 -1.98
N ASP A 60 -12.74 7.47 -1.19
CA ASP A 60 -12.05 7.23 0.07
C ASP A 60 -10.53 7.10 -0.13
N ILE A 61 -10.11 6.39 -1.19
CA ILE A 61 -8.69 6.22 -1.53
C ILE A 61 -8.07 7.55 -1.99
N GLU A 62 -8.75 8.32 -2.85
CA GLU A 62 -8.25 9.63 -3.30
C GLU A 62 -8.11 10.59 -2.12
N GLU A 63 -9.09 10.64 -1.22
CA GLU A 63 -9.04 11.46 -0.01
C GLU A 63 -7.88 11.04 0.90
N SER A 64 -7.75 9.74 1.17
CA SER A 64 -6.64 9.21 1.99
C SER A 64 -5.27 9.52 1.39
N LEU A 65 -5.15 9.49 0.06
CA LEU A 65 -3.90 9.82 -0.63
C LEU A 65 -3.54 11.30 -0.47
N LEU A 66 -4.53 12.19 -0.62
CA LEU A 66 -4.35 13.62 -0.42
C LEU A 66 -4.01 13.96 1.04
N GLU A 67 -4.65 13.29 2.01
CA GLU A 67 -4.32 13.45 3.44
C GLU A 67 -2.91 12.96 3.76
N ALA A 68 -2.50 11.81 3.20
CA ALA A 68 -1.15 11.30 3.35
C ALA A 68 -0.12 12.29 2.76
N GLU A 69 -0.35 12.84 1.58
CA GLU A 69 0.52 13.86 0.98
C GLU A 69 0.59 15.14 1.83
N ALA A 70 -0.55 15.59 2.37
CA ALA A 70 -0.60 16.75 3.26
C ALA A 70 0.17 16.52 4.58
N SER A 71 0.11 15.31 5.13
CA SER A 71 0.88 14.91 6.32
C SER A 71 2.38 14.76 6.03
N VAL A 72 2.74 14.43 4.79
CA VAL A 72 4.12 14.19 4.33
C VAL A 72 4.85 15.47 3.89
N GLN A 73 4.23 16.66 3.99
CA GLN A 73 4.95 17.95 3.93
C GLN A 73 6.16 17.89 4.89
N PRO A 74 7.40 17.84 4.37
CA PRO A 74 8.53 17.62 5.22
C PRO A 74 8.79 18.88 6.03
N MET A 75 8.97 18.65 7.32
CA MET A 75 9.99 19.27 8.14
C MET A 75 11.30 19.40 7.31
N THR A 76 11.35 20.41 6.45
CA THR A 76 12.48 20.72 5.58
C THR A 76 13.54 21.36 6.46
N GLY A 77 14.34 20.50 7.08
CA GLY A 77 15.39 20.91 7.99
C GLY A 77 16.15 19.77 8.66
N ARG A 78 15.89 18.49 8.31
CA ARG A 78 16.64 17.38 8.87
C ARG A 78 17.30 16.53 7.79
N ALA A 79 18.38 17.07 7.25
CA ALA A 79 19.41 16.24 6.63
C ALA A 79 19.99 15.30 7.70
N PHE A 80 19.79 13.99 7.56
CA PHE A 80 20.69 13.01 8.17
C PHE A 80 21.00 11.93 7.13
N GLN A 81 22.31 11.81 6.90
CA GLN A 81 22.98 11.05 5.86
C GLN A 81 22.67 9.55 5.88
N PRO A 82 22.87 8.86 4.74
CA PRO A 82 23.04 7.41 4.76
C PRO A 82 24.44 7.10 5.29
N VAL A 83 24.57 6.60 6.52
CA VAL A 83 25.80 5.94 6.98
C VAL A 83 25.66 4.44 6.67
N LEU A 84 26.23 4.08 5.53
CA LEU A 84 26.79 2.75 5.29
C LEU A 84 28.00 2.54 6.21
N ASP A 85 28.10 1.33 6.73
CA ASP A 85 29.32 0.69 7.25
C ASP A 85 29.95 1.28 8.54
N VAL A 86 29.62 0.66 9.68
CA VAL A 86 30.59 0.50 10.78
C VAL A 86 30.52 -0.94 11.26
N SER A 87 31.63 -1.63 11.01
CA SER A 87 31.94 -2.98 11.46
C SER A 87 31.69 -3.12 12.97
N GLN A 88 30.80 -4.03 13.36
CA GLN A 88 30.64 -4.44 14.75
C GLN A 88 31.82 -5.35 15.14
N SER A 89 32.90 -4.70 15.59
CA SER A 89 33.99 -5.34 16.31
C SER A 89 33.48 -5.82 17.67
N PHE A 90 33.04 -7.08 17.73
CA PHE A 90 32.74 -7.75 19.00
C PHE A 90 34.02 -7.89 19.83
N GLN A 91 34.27 -6.95 20.75
CA GLN A 91 35.27 -7.15 21.79
C GLN A 91 34.66 -7.96 22.93
N SER A 92 35.15 -9.19 23.12
CA SER A 92 34.85 -10.01 24.29
C SER A 92 35.64 -9.52 25.52
N PRO A 93 35.07 -9.54 26.73
CA PRO A 93 35.82 -9.24 27.95
C PRO A 93 36.69 -10.44 28.38
N PRO A 94 37.92 -10.23 28.87
CA PRO A 94 38.76 -11.31 29.38
C PRO A 94 38.41 -11.59 30.85
N GLY A 95 37.96 -12.82 31.13
CA GLY A 95 37.59 -13.22 32.49
C GLY A 95 37.56 -14.74 32.68
N SER A 96 38.73 -15.27 33.01
CA SER A 96 38.99 -16.41 33.92
C SER A 96 38.24 -17.76 33.76
N GLN A 97 39.04 -18.72 33.28
CA GLN A 97 39.42 -19.93 34.04
C GLN A 97 38.43 -21.11 34.13
N GLN A 98 38.75 -22.13 33.32
CA GLN A 98 38.61 -23.58 33.54
C GLN A 98 37.29 -24.13 34.10
N SER A 99 36.46 -24.67 33.19
CA SER A 99 35.50 -25.71 33.53
C SER A 99 35.69 -26.95 32.64
N ASN A 100 36.51 -27.86 33.14
CA ASN A 100 36.25 -29.31 33.20
C ASN A 100 35.63 -29.97 31.94
N ARG A 101 36.48 -30.30 30.95
CA ARG A 101 36.12 -31.27 29.89
C ARG A 101 36.07 -32.69 30.48
N GLN A 102 34.96 -33.02 31.13
CA GLN A 102 34.59 -34.40 31.44
C GLN A 102 33.58 -34.91 30.41
N ARG A 103 34.11 -35.81 29.57
CA ARG A 103 33.48 -37.01 29.02
C ARG A 103 32.22 -36.85 28.17
N PHE A 104 32.42 -36.97 26.86
CA PHE A 104 31.51 -37.80 26.05
C PHE A 104 32.33 -38.59 25.03
N ARG A 105 32.35 -39.92 25.16
CA ARG A 105 32.90 -40.87 24.18
C ARG A 105 31.76 -41.68 23.58
N PRO A 106 31.48 -41.56 22.27
CA PRO A 106 30.66 -42.55 21.57
C PRO A 106 31.57 -43.65 21.00
N ARG A 107 31.31 -44.90 21.40
CA ARG A 107 32.01 -46.11 20.94
C ARG A 107 31.30 -46.67 19.69
N ARG A 108 32.01 -46.68 18.55
CA ARG A 108 31.86 -47.54 17.36
C ARG A 108 33.30 -47.72 16.84
N LYS A 109 33.85 -48.89 16.54
CA LYS A 109 33.37 -50.21 16.12
C LYS A 109 34.34 -51.26 16.68
#